data_AF-A0A2W2H1R0-F1
#
_entry.id   AF-A0A2W2H1R0-F1
#
_cell.length_a   1.000
_cell.length_b   1.000
_cell.length_c   1.000
_cell.angle_alpha   90.00
_cell.angle_beta   90.00
_cell.angle_gamma   90.00
#
_symmetry.space_group_name_H-M   'P 1'
#
loop_
_entity.id
_entity.type
_entity.pdbx_description
1 polymer ?
#
loop_
_entity_poly.entity_id
_entity_poly.type
_entity_poly.pdbx_seq_one_letter_code
_entity_poly.pdbx_strand_id
1 'polypeptide(L)'
;MENSAVSDVENLISQVWNPGVRPLVEEAWRCYNAGATRACIATTWTAVTADIITKLVRLADDGDAQAAGFRTTLTDAQTKGLNSQGVRAMQAIESGLLERAVEFELIDSIGSRELERIREDRNLCVHPSLRTLGDVYEPRPEVARGHLAVALTTLLTHPPIQGRKVLAEFTAYICDPLFVPTYPHMQATFFDRVRSATRKTIVGFAAKHALLELDPGGLMPATEHADRMASALIAFAQRDRELVRATVAAQSERFQVLEGATQLRALVRLGDQDFFWNMVDRALTTRLREMVNKMPIVADWDPLPATTTAVLAMVRSPYARERLPELETHFATLPWAHRLGVATVCPDPYFVPAVSQLIQEAGSWRSGEQAGRLLVQHAPFLTTEVLREVLGAWCDSSQCRTAADMPGLAVLLFQGTSHLGPARAPVFGEFLANVRAIEGEGEYYSYPALEEALNRDGYSPSA
;
A
#
# COMPACT_ATOMS: atom_id res chain seq x y z
N MET A 1 12.21 -15.17 -29.91
CA MET A 1 12.41 -14.08 -28.91
C MET A 1 12.08 -12.70 -29.47
N GLU A 2 12.09 -12.47 -30.79
CA GLU A 2 11.70 -11.19 -31.44
C GLU A 2 10.22 -10.80 -31.30
N ASN A 3 9.29 -11.76 -31.18
CA ASN A 3 7.85 -11.46 -31.08
C ASN A 3 7.42 -10.77 -29.78
N SER A 4 8.19 -10.90 -28.69
CA SER A 4 7.84 -10.29 -27.39
C SER A 4 8.09 -8.78 -27.36
N ALA A 5 9.16 -8.30 -28.00
CA ALA A 5 9.48 -6.88 -28.01
C ALA A 5 8.64 -6.08 -29.02
N VAL A 6 8.13 -6.71 -30.10
CA VAL A 6 7.22 -6.07 -31.08
C VAL A 6 5.85 -5.84 -30.47
N SER A 7 5.36 -6.85 -29.72
CA SER A 7 4.14 -6.74 -28.93
C SER A 7 4.17 -5.58 -27.93
N ASP A 8 5.33 -5.21 -27.39
CA ASP A 8 5.42 -4.20 -26.34
C ASP A 8 5.25 -2.76 -26.89
N VAL A 9 5.91 -2.43 -28.00
CA VAL A 9 5.80 -1.08 -28.61
C VAL A 9 4.38 -0.81 -29.13
N GLU A 10 3.73 -1.78 -29.77
CA GLU A 10 2.35 -1.61 -30.26
C GLU A 10 1.35 -1.43 -29.12
N ASN A 11 1.54 -2.18 -28.02
CA ASN A 11 0.76 -1.98 -26.80
C ASN A 11 0.95 -0.57 -26.23
N LEU A 12 2.19 -0.05 -26.21
CA LEU A 12 2.48 1.31 -25.76
C LEU A 12 1.90 2.40 -26.69
N ILE A 13 1.89 2.18 -28.01
CA ILE A 13 1.27 3.12 -28.98
C ILE A 13 -0.23 3.28 -28.68
N SER A 14 -0.93 2.17 -28.37
CA SER A 14 -2.35 2.22 -28.00
C SER A 14 -2.62 3.03 -26.71
N GLN A 15 -1.60 3.14 -25.85
CA GLN A 15 -1.65 3.85 -24.57
C GLN A 15 -1.22 5.32 -24.69
N VAL A 16 -0.83 5.80 -25.87
CA VAL A 16 -0.52 7.22 -26.07
C VAL A 16 -1.69 8.07 -25.59
N TRP A 17 -1.41 8.93 -24.62
CA TRP A 17 -2.42 9.65 -23.85
C TRP A 17 -3.23 10.61 -24.73
N ASN A 18 -2.55 11.35 -25.61
CA ASN A 18 -3.17 12.33 -26.48
C ASN A 18 -3.59 11.72 -27.83
N PRO A 19 -4.89 11.62 -28.13
CA PRO A 19 -5.35 11.09 -29.41
C PRO A 19 -4.93 11.94 -30.62
N GLY A 20 -4.67 13.24 -30.44
CA GLY A 20 -4.17 14.12 -31.51
C GLY A 20 -2.69 13.91 -31.85
N VAL A 21 -1.90 13.37 -30.91
CA VAL A 21 -0.47 13.06 -31.14
C VAL A 21 -0.27 11.62 -31.62
N ARG A 22 -1.16 10.69 -31.25
CA ARG A 22 -1.08 9.27 -31.61
C ARG A 22 -0.80 9.02 -33.11
N PRO A 23 -1.40 9.74 -34.07
CA PRO A 23 -1.08 9.57 -35.50
C PRO A 23 0.40 9.80 -35.85
N LEU A 24 1.09 10.73 -35.15
CA LEU A 24 2.53 10.98 -35.33
C LEU A 24 3.36 9.80 -34.83
N VAL A 25 2.94 9.18 -33.73
CA VAL A 25 3.59 7.98 -33.18
C VAL A 25 3.39 6.78 -34.10
N GLU A 26 2.18 6.59 -34.61
CA GLU A 26 1.87 5.57 -35.61
C GLU A 26 2.62 5.79 -36.93
N GLU A 27 2.85 7.05 -37.32
CA GLU A 27 3.72 7.38 -38.45
C GLU A 27 5.18 7.01 -38.19
N ALA A 28 5.73 7.32 -37.02
CA ALA A 28 7.07 6.90 -36.65
C ALA A 28 7.21 5.36 -36.69
N TRP A 29 6.21 4.63 -36.18
CA TRP A 29 6.17 3.17 -36.25
C TRP A 29 6.12 2.64 -37.68
N ARG A 30 5.32 3.26 -38.56
CA ARG A 30 5.30 2.93 -40.00
C ARG A 30 6.64 3.19 -40.67
N CYS A 31 7.32 4.29 -40.35
CA CYS A 31 8.67 4.57 -40.86
C CYS A 31 9.66 3.49 -40.41
N TYR A 32 9.62 3.05 -39.16
CA TYR A 32 10.45 1.95 -38.67
C TYR A 32 10.20 0.66 -39.44
N ASN A 33 8.94 0.24 -39.57
CA ASN A 33 8.57 -0.99 -40.29
C ASN A 33 8.90 -0.96 -41.79
N ALA A 34 8.94 0.23 -42.39
CA ALA A 34 9.35 0.43 -43.78
C ALA A 34 10.88 0.52 -43.97
N GLY A 35 11.68 0.40 -42.90
CA GLY A 35 13.14 0.55 -42.95
C GLY A 35 13.62 2.00 -43.10
N ALA A 36 12.73 2.98 -42.94
CA ALA A 36 13.05 4.40 -43.01
C ALA A 36 13.53 4.92 -41.63
N THR A 37 14.70 4.44 -41.18
CA THR A 37 15.22 4.66 -39.81
C THR A 37 15.36 6.14 -39.45
N ARG A 38 15.91 6.97 -40.35
CA ARG A 38 16.05 8.42 -40.13
C ARG A 38 14.69 9.13 -40.00
N ALA A 39 13.72 8.71 -40.80
CA ALA A 39 12.37 9.26 -40.75
C ALA A 39 11.66 8.86 -39.44
N CYS A 40 11.82 7.60 -38.99
CA CYS A 40 11.32 7.18 -37.69
C CYS A 40 11.81 8.09 -36.56
N ILE A 41 13.12 8.34 -36.46
CA ILE A 41 13.70 9.20 -35.41
C ILE A 41 13.16 10.63 -35.52
N ALA A 42 13.10 11.18 -36.73
CA ALA A 42 12.57 12.52 -36.95
C ALA A 42 11.12 12.65 -36.51
N THR A 43 10.26 11.71 -36.91
CA THR A 43 8.84 11.71 -36.56
C THR A 43 8.61 11.41 -35.07
N THR A 44 9.43 10.56 -34.44
CA THR A 44 9.42 10.36 -32.97
C THR A 44 9.65 11.69 -32.24
N TRP A 45 10.63 12.47 -32.67
CA TRP A 45 10.88 13.79 -32.08
C TRP A 45 9.71 14.76 -32.30
N THR A 46 9.09 14.76 -33.49
CA THR A 46 7.89 15.56 -33.78
C THR A 46 6.72 15.18 -32.85
N ALA A 47 6.54 13.89 -32.56
CA ALA A 47 5.53 13.46 -31.60
C ALA A 47 5.82 13.97 -30.18
N VAL A 48 7.09 13.90 -29.74
CA VAL A 48 7.54 14.41 -28.43
C VAL A 48 7.25 15.91 -28.29
N THR A 49 7.61 16.73 -29.28
CA THR A 49 7.39 18.19 -29.21
C THR A 49 5.90 18.53 -29.18
N ALA A 50 5.10 17.90 -30.04
CA ALA A 50 3.65 18.10 -30.10
C ALA A 50 2.96 17.71 -28.78
N ASP A 51 3.41 16.62 -28.15
CA ASP A 51 2.87 16.15 -26.88
C ASP A 51 3.21 17.08 -25.71
N ILE A 52 4.47 17.54 -25.59
CA ILE A 52 4.86 18.51 -24.56
C ILE A 52 4.00 19.78 -24.69
N ILE A 53 3.88 20.32 -25.90
CA ILE A 53 3.05 21.52 -26.15
C ILE A 53 1.61 21.28 -25.70
N THR A 54 1.00 20.18 -26.13
CA THR A 54 -0.41 19.89 -25.79
C THR A 54 -0.60 19.71 -24.29
N LYS A 55 0.35 19.05 -23.62
CA LYS A 55 0.34 18.86 -22.17
C LYS A 55 0.45 20.16 -21.39
N LEU A 56 1.33 21.07 -21.82
CA LEU A 56 1.45 22.39 -21.20
C LEU A 56 0.19 23.25 -21.41
N VAL A 57 -0.42 23.19 -22.60
CA VAL A 57 -1.72 23.84 -22.85
C VAL A 57 -2.80 23.25 -21.95
N ARG A 58 -2.84 21.92 -21.81
CA ARG A 58 -3.80 21.26 -20.92
C ARG A 58 -3.65 21.68 -19.46
N LEU A 59 -2.41 21.78 -18.95
CA LEU A 59 -2.16 22.31 -17.60
C LEU A 59 -2.67 23.74 -17.44
N ALA A 60 -2.49 24.59 -18.46
CA ALA A 60 -3.02 25.96 -18.44
C ALA A 60 -4.55 26.00 -18.44
N ASP A 61 -5.20 25.11 -19.19
CA ASP A 61 -6.66 24.99 -19.23
C ASP A 61 -7.22 24.45 -17.92
N ASP A 62 -6.48 23.56 -17.24
CA ASP A 62 -6.81 23.05 -15.91
C ASP A 62 -6.44 24.05 -14.78
N GLY A 63 -5.98 25.26 -15.12
CA GLY A 63 -5.82 26.38 -14.18
C GLY A 63 -4.41 26.55 -13.58
N ASP A 64 -3.39 25.92 -14.15
CA ASP A 64 -2.00 26.16 -13.75
C ASP A 64 -1.52 27.55 -14.20
N ALA A 65 -1.24 28.42 -13.23
CA ALA A 65 -0.86 29.82 -13.48
C ALA A 65 0.50 29.97 -14.20
N GLN A 66 1.44 29.05 -13.98
CA GLN A 66 2.72 29.08 -14.68
C GLN A 66 2.55 28.61 -16.12
N ALA A 67 1.72 27.57 -16.35
CA ALA A 67 1.43 27.07 -17.68
C ALA A 67 0.61 28.10 -18.51
N ALA A 68 -0.20 28.93 -17.86
CA ALA A 68 -0.92 30.02 -18.53
C ALA A 68 0.02 30.99 -19.26
N GLY A 69 1.20 31.29 -18.70
CA GLY A 69 2.21 32.11 -19.37
C GLY A 69 2.79 31.45 -20.63
N PHE A 70 3.02 30.13 -20.58
CA PHE A 70 3.41 29.36 -21.76
C PHE A 70 2.33 29.40 -22.85
N ARG A 71 1.05 29.18 -22.47
CA ARG A 71 -0.08 29.24 -23.41
C ARG A 71 -0.17 30.60 -24.11
N THR A 72 -0.01 31.70 -23.39
CA THR A 72 0.03 33.04 -23.99
C THR A 72 1.15 33.16 -25.02
N THR A 73 2.36 32.74 -24.66
CA THR A 73 3.53 32.77 -25.56
C THR A 73 3.31 31.93 -26.83
N LEU A 74 2.68 30.76 -26.69
CA LEU A 74 2.29 29.89 -27.80
C LEU A 74 1.26 30.56 -28.71
N THR A 75 0.19 31.11 -28.14
CA THR A 75 -0.85 31.83 -28.89
C THR A 75 -0.28 33.04 -29.65
N ASP A 76 0.63 33.79 -29.03
CA ASP A 76 1.33 34.93 -29.66
C ASP A 76 2.23 34.49 -30.82
N ALA A 77 2.79 33.28 -30.77
CA ALA A 77 3.52 32.72 -31.90
C ALA A 77 2.58 32.25 -33.02
N GLN A 78 1.46 31.61 -32.67
CA GLN A 78 0.46 31.13 -33.63
C GLN A 78 -0.23 32.28 -34.38
N THR A 79 -0.53 33.39 -33.71
CA THR A 79 -1.15 34.59 -34.33
C THR A 79 -0.26 35.24 -35.39
N LYS A 80 1.06 35.06 -35.31
CA LYS A 80 2.00 35.52 -36.35
C LYS A 80 1.90 34.69 -37.63
N GLY A 81 1.32 33.49 -37.59
CA GLY A 81 1.08 32.63 -38.77
C GLY A 81 2.36 32.08 -39.41
N LEU A 82 2.22 31.51 -40.62
CA LEU A 82 3.30 30.88 -41.39
C LEU A 82 4.20 31.91 -42.11
N ASN A 83 4.72 32.89 -41.37
CA ASN A 83 5.73 33.83 -41.87
C ASN A 83 7.06 33.68 -41.12
N SER A 84 8.11 34.39 -41.55
CA SER A 84 9.45 34.27 -40.96
C SER A 84 9.53 34.67 -39.48
N GLN A 85 8.57 35.47 -38.99
CA GLN A 85 8.47 35.82 -37.57
C GLN A 85 7.79 34.72 -36.76
N GLY A 86 6.69 34.15 -37.27
CA GLY A 86 5.99 33.03 -36.66
C GLY A 86 6.85 31.77 -36.60
N VAL A 87 7.55 31.45 -37.69
CA VAL A 87 8.50 30.32 -37.73
C VAL A 87 9.61 30.49 -36.68
N ARG A 88 10.22 31.67 -36.59
CA ARG A 88 11.24 31.96 -35.56
C ARG A 88 10.68 31.87 -34.15
N ALA A 89 9.46 32.37 -33.92
CA ALA A 89 8.81 32.28 -32.62
C ALA A 89 8.54 30.82 -32.22
N MET A 90 8.13 29.97 -33.17
CA MET A 90 7.93 28.54 -32.90
C MET A 90 9.22 27.78 -32.68
N GLN A 91 10.26 28.06 -33.46
CA GLN A 91 11.59 27.49 -33.22
C GLN A 91 12.14 27.86 -31.84
N ALA A 92 11.91 29.10 -31.37
CA ALA A 92 12.30 29.51 -30.03
C ALA A 92 11.55 28.73 -28.94
N ILE A 93 10.24 28.52 -29.11
CA ILE A 93 9.47 27.67 -28.19
C ILE A 93 10.00 26.23 -28.19
N GLU A 94 10.19 25.65 -29.37
CA GLU A 94 10.68 24.27 -29.54
C GLU A 94 12.05 24.05 -28.89
N SER A 95 12.95 25.04 -28.93
CA SER A 95 14.27 24.94 -28.33
C SER A 95 14.25 24.76 -26.81
N GLY A 96 13.24 25.29 -26.12
CA GLY A 96 13.09 25.24 -24.66
C GLY A 96 12.15 24.15 -24.14
N LEU A 97 11.55 23.31 -25.01
CA LEU A 97 10.49 22.38 -24.59
C LEU A 97 10.93 21.35 -23.55
N LEU A 98 12.16 20.83 -23.62
CA LEU A 98 12.64 19.86 -22.63
C LEU A 98 12.86 20.51 -21.26
N GLU A 99 13.37 21.74 -21.22
CA GLU A 99 13.50 22.50 -19.97
C GLU A 99 12.13 22.76 -19.35
N ARG A 100 11.15 23.17 -20.17
CA ARG A 100 9.76 23.32 -19.74
C ARG A 100 9.15 21.99 -19.28
N ALA A 101 9.42 20.90 -19.99
CA ALA A 101 8.92 19.58 -19.61
C ALA A 101 9.47 19.15 -18.23
N VAL A 102 10.69 19.54 -17.88
CA VAL A 102 11.25 19.35 -16.52
C VAL A 102 10.61 20.32 -15.52
N GLU A 103 10.50 21.61 -15.86
CA GLU A 103 9.89 22.66 -15.01
C GLU A 103 8.46 22.28 -14.58
N PHE A 104 7.66 21.78 -15.53
CA PHE A 104 6.28 21.34 -15.32
C PHE A 104 6.17 19.86 -14.95
N GLU A 105 7.28 19.21 -14.63
CA GLU A 105 7.39 17.81 -14.20
C GLU A 105 6.69 16.81 -15.14
N LEU A 106 6.63 17.10 -16.44
CA LEU A 106 6.18 16.15 -17.45
C LEU A 106 7.18 14.99 -17.59
N ILE A 107 8.47 15.26 -17.32
CA ILE A 107 9.59 14.32 -17.31
C ILE A 107 10.54 14.68 -16.15
N ASP A 108 11.38 13.72 -15.72
CA ASP A 108 12.45 13.98 -14.76
C ASP A 108 13.78 14.32 -15.46
N SER A 109 14.85 14.52 -14.69
CA SER A 109 16.17 14.86 -15.24
C SER A 109 16.80 13.73 -16.08
N ILE A 110 16.48 12.47 -15.76
CA ILE A 110 16.95 11.31 -16.51
C ILE A 110 16.22 11.25 -17.86
N GLY A 111 14.90 11.34 -17.84
CA GLY A 111 14.05 11.38 -19.02
C GLY A 111 14.36 12.57 -19.91
N SER A 112 14.68 13.74 -19.35
CA SER A 112 15.17 14.89 -20.12
C SER A 112 16.43 14.56 -20.92
N ARG A 113 17.42 13.90 -20.29
CA ARG A 113 18.64 13.45 -20.98
C ARG A 113 18.36 12.39 -22.05
N GLU A 114 17.40 11.51 -21.81
CA GLU A 114 17.00 10.49 -22.79
C GLU A 114 16.34 11.12 -24.02
N LEU A 115 15.39 12.05 -23.83
CA LEU A 115 14.73 12.76 -24.91
C LEU A 115 15.68 13.73 -25.65
N GLU A 116 16.68 14.29 -24.95
CA GLU A 116 17.73 15.11 -25.57
C GLU A 116 18.52 14.30 -26.61
N ARG A 117 18.83 13.02 -26.34
CA ARG A 117 19.49 12.16 -27.32
C ARG A 117 18.65 11.95 -28.59
N ILE A 118 17.32 11.85 -28.45
CA ILE A 118 16.41 11.79 -29.60
C ILE A 118 16.52 13.08 -30.42
N ARG A 119 16.59 14.25 -29.76
CA ARG A 119 16.76 15.56 -30.41
C ARG A 119 18.08 15.64 -31.17
N GLU A 120 19.18 15.23 -30.56
CA GLU A 120 20.51 15.20 -31.17
C GLU A 120 20.55 14.30 -32.40
N ASP A 121 20.05 13.07 -32.29
CA ASP A 121 19.98 12.12 -33.41
C ASP A 121 19.03 12.60 -34.51
N ARG A 122 17.92 13.24 -34.15
CA ARG A 122 17.03 13.89 -35.13
C ARG A 122 17.79 14.97 -35.89
N ASN A 123 18.57 15.82 -35.21
CA ASN A 123 19.34 16.87 -35.87
C ASN A 123 20.32 16.27 -36.89
N LEU A 124 21.02 15.20 -36.54
CA LEU A 124 21.88 14.46 -37.48
C LEU A 124 21.09 13.84 -38.64
N CYS A 125 19.88 13.34 -38.37
CA CYS A 125 19.02 12.75 -39.40
C CYS A 125 18.52 13.78 -40.42
N VAL A 126 18.22 15.02 -40.01
CA VAL A 126 17.60 16.03 -40.90
C VAL A 126 18.56 17.12 -41.38
N HIS A 127 19.76 17.20 -40.80
CA HIS A 127 20.81 18.14 -41.20
C HIS A 127 22.12 17.39 -41.52
N PRO A 128 22.23 16.75 -42.70
CA PRO A 128 23.44 15.99 -43.08
C PRO A 128 24.73 16.82 -43.07
N SER A 129 24.63 18.13 -43.28
CA SER A 129 25.76 19.07 -43.25
C SER A 129 26.42 19.24 -41.88
N LEU A 130 25.82 18.73 -40.80
CA LEU A 130 26.44 18.74 -39.47
C LEU A 130 27.61 17.73 -39.36
N ARG A 131 27.76 16.81 -40.32
CA ARG A 131 28.92 15.89 -40.38
C ARG A 131 30.03 16.48 -41.25
N THR A 132 31.24 16.54 -40.70
CA THR A 132 32.41 17.23 -41.27
C THR A 132 32.94 16.58 -42.56
N LEU A 133 32.65 15.30 -42.79
CA LEU A 133 33.20 14.51 -43.90
C LEU A 133 32.17 14.26 -45.03
N GLY A 134 30.98 14.86 -44.96
CA GLY A 134 29.93 14.69 -45.98
C GLY A 134 29.13 13.38 -45.89
N ASP A 135 29.52 12.47 -44.99
CA ASP A 135 28.76 11.24 -44.74
C ASP A 135 27.39 11.53 -44.13
N VAL A 136 26.36 10.88 -44.65
CA VAL A 136 25.01 10.94 -44.10
C VAL A 136 24.96 10.13 -42.81
N TYR A 137 24.25 10.63 -41.79
CA TYR A 137 24.01 9.83 -40.60
C TYR A 137 23.13 8.63 -40.91
N GLU A 138 23.66 7.43 -40.71
CA GLU A 138 22.97 6.15 -40.94
C GLU A 138 22.80 5.40 -39.61
N PRO A 139 21.76 5.73 -38.82
CA PRO A 139 21.46 5.02 -37.57
C PRO A 139 21.00 3.59 -37.86
N ARG A 140 21.34 2.66 -36.97
CA ARG A 140 20.84 1.29 -37.05
C ARG A 140 19.35 1.22 -36.68
N PRO A 141 18.56 0.28 -37.21
CA PRO A 141 17.14 0.14 -36.88
C PRO A 141 16.86 0.05 -35.37
N GLU A 142 17.74 -0.60 -34.59
CA GLU A 142 17.59 -0.75 -33.15
C GLU A 142 17.62 0.61 -32.43
N VAL A 143 18.36 1.59 -32.96
CA VAL A 143 18.43 2.95 -32.41
C VAL A 143 17.08 3.64 -32.55
N ALA A 144 16.48 3.59 -33.74
CA ALA A 144 15.16 4.20 -33.97
C ALA A 144 14.07 3.55 -33.12
N ARG A 145 14.08 2.22 -33.02
CA ARG A 145 13.15 1.49 -32.16
C ARG A 145 13.33 1.86 -30.68
N GLY A 146 14.57 1.94 -30.22
CA GLY A 146 14.91 2.35 -28.86
C GLY A 146 14.40 3.76 -28.55
N HIS A 147 14.62 4.71 -29.46
CA HIS A 147 14.12 6.08 -29.31
C HIS A 147 12.59 6.15 -29.24
N LEU A 148 11.88 5.39 -30.08
CA LEU A 148 10.42 5.32 -30.04
C LEU A 148 9.93 4.73 -28.70
N ALA A 149 10.56 3.64 -28.24
CA ALA A 149 10.22 3.03 -26.96
C ALA A 149 10.46 3.98 -25.79
N VAL A 150 11.61 4.65 -25.75
CA VAL A 150 11.95 5.67 -24.74
C VAL A 150 10.94 6.82 -24.77
N ALA A 151 10.60 7.38 -25.94
CA ALA A 151 9.62 8.45 -26.02
C ALA A 151 8.25 8.02 -25.48
N LEU A 152 7.82 6.79 -25.79
CA LEU A 152 6.58 6.19 -25.29
C LEU A 152 6.60 6.08 -23.75
N THR A 153 7.60 5.42 -23.19
CA THR A 153 7.67 5.11 -21.76
C THR A 153 8.00 6.31 -20.89
N THR A 154 8.72 7.29 -21.41
CA THR A 154 9.18 8.47 -20.64
C THR A 154 8.17 9.60 -20.68
N LEU A 155 7.38 9.73 -21.78
CA LEU A 155 6.49 10.87 -21.97
C LEU A 155 5.12 10.49 -22.53
N LEU A 156 5.05 9.90 -23.74
CA LEU A 156 3.83 9.94 -24.58
C LEU A 156 2.63 9.17 -24.00
N THR A 157 2.85 8.16 -23.15
CA THR A 157 1.76 7.42 -22.49
C THR A 157 1.26 8.08 -21.21
N HIS A 158 1.98 9.08 -20.69
CA HIS A 158 1.67 9.69 -19.38
C HIS A 158 0.81 10.95 -19.51
N PRO A 159 -0.24 11.12 -18.69
CA PRO A 159 -1.06 12.34 -18.66
C PRO A 159 -0.35 13.55 -18.01
N PRO A 160 -0.73 14.79 -18.37
CA PRO A 160 -0.29 16.00 -17.67
C PRO A 160 -1.14 16.23 -16.40
N ILE A 161 -0.80 15.59 -15.29
CA ILE A 161 -1.60 15.74 -14.05
C ILE A 161 -1.01 16.83 -13.14
N GLN A 162 -1.85 17.76 -12.71
CA GLN A 162 -1.53 18.73 -11.66
C GLN A 162 -1.52 18.05 -10.29
N GLY A 163 -0.40 18.12 -9.55
CA GLY A 163 -0.27 17.49 -8.23
C GLY A 163 -1.35 17.89 -7.22
N ARG A 164 -1.85 19.13 -7.31
CA ARG A 164 -2.96 19.63 -6.47
C ARG A 164 -4.28 18.89 -6.73
N LYS A 165 -4.57 18.56 -7.99
CA LYS A 165 -5.79 17.82 -8.36
C LYS A 165 -5.72 16.38 -7.85
N VAL A 166 -4.56 15.72 -7.99
CA VAL A 166 -4.36 14.37 -7.44
C VAL A 166 -4.53 14.36 -5.93
N LEU A 167 -3.99 15.36 -5.23
CA LEU A 167 -4.15 15.45 -3.78
C LEU A 167 -5.63 15.66 -3.38
N ALA A 168 -6.39 16.42 -4.17
CA ALA A 168 -7.83 16.59 -3.95
C ALA A 168 -8.59 15.28 -4.19
N GLU A 169 -8.26 14.54 -5.25
CA GLU A 169 -8.82 13.21 -5.55
C GLU A 169 -8.47 12.20 -4.44
N PHE A 170 -7.23 12.22 -3.95
CA PHE A 170 -6.79 11.40 -2.81
C PHE A 170 -7.59 11.74 -1.55
N THR A 171 -7.77 13.03 -1.26
CA THR A 171 -8.56 13.48 -0.10
C THR A 171 -10.02 13.04 -0.23
N ALA A 172 -10.62 13.21 -1.41
CA ALA A 172 -11.99 12.76 -1.66
C ALA A 172 -12.14 11.24 -1.49
N TYR A 173 -11.18 10.46 -1.97
CA TYR A 173 -11.17 9.00 -1.80
C TYR A 173 -11.05 8.60 -0.32
N ILE A 174 -10.13 9.20 0.43
CA ILE A 174 -9.94 8.89 1.87
C ILE A 174 -11.16 9.29 2.69
N CYS A 175 -11.80 10.40 2.37
CA CYS A 175 -12.97 10.91 3.08
C CYS A 175 -14.30 10.31 2.61
N ASP A 176 -14.30 9.39 1.65
CA ASP A 176 -15.53 8.79 1.13
C ASP A 176 -16.28 8.01 2.24
N PRO A 177 -17.59 8.22 2.46
CA PRO A 177 -18.35 7.49 3.47
C PRO A 177 -18.34 5.96 3.27
N LEU A 178 -18.14 5.49 2.04
CA LEU A 178 -18.04 4.08 1.65
C LEU A 178 -16.59 3.61 1.51
N PHE A 179 -15.62 4.34 2.10
CA PHE A 179 -14.21 3.99 2.05
C PHE A 179 -13.98 2.56 2.57
N VAL A 180 -13.32 1.76 1.74
CA VAL A 180 -12.78 0.46 2.11
C VAL A 180 -11.29 0.47 1.79
N PRO A 181 -10.40 0.25 2.78
CA PRO A 181 -8.96 0.30 2.56
C PRO A 181 -8.54 -0.83 1.60
N THR A 182 -8.26 -0.47 0.35
CA THR A 182 -7.81 -1.41 -0.67
C THR A 182 -6.39 -1.04 -1.07
N TYR A 183 -5.40 -1.73 -0.50
CA TYR A 183 -3.98 -1.40 -0.70
C TYR A 183 -3.58 -1.39 -2.18
N PRO A 184 -3.98 -2.38 -3.02
CA PRO A 184 -3.66 -2.35 -4.45
C PRO A 184 -4.23 -1.13 -5.17
N HIS A 185 -5.45 -0.69 -4.82
CA HIS A 185 -6.07 0.48 -5.43
C HIS A 185 -5.36 1.77 -5.02
N MET A 186 -5.06 1.93 -3.72
CA MET A 186 -4.33 3.10 -3.22
C MET A 186 -2.95 3.22 -3.88
N GLN A 187 -2.22 2.11 -3.96
CA GLN A 187 -0.93 2.05 -4.64
C GLN A 187 -1.05 2.42 -6.12
N ALA A 188 -1.95 1.79 -6.86
CA ALA A 188 -2.09 2.02 -8.30
C ALA A 188 -2.47 3.48 -8.62
N THR A 189 -3.47 4.03 -7.91
CA THR A 189 -4.06 5.33 -8.23
C THR A 189 -3.23 6.50 -7.69
N PHE A 190 -2.76 6.40 -6.45
CA PHE A 190 -2.16 7.54 -5.72
C PHE A 190 -0.65 7.42 -5.51
N PHE A 191 -0.03 6.34 -6.00
CA PHE A 191 1.41 6.14 -5.95
C PHE A 191 2.01 5.82 -7.32
N ASP A 192 1.65 4.68 -7.92
CA ASP A 192 2.29 4.17 -9.14
C ASP A 192 2.04 5.10 -10.34
N ARG A 193 0.80 5.57 -10.52
CA ARG A 193 0.37 6.41 -11.65
C ARG A 193 0.59 7.91 -11.46
N VAL A 194 1.29 8.32 -10.39
CA VAL A 194 1.54 9.74 -10.09
C VAL A 194 3.04 10.03 -10.08
N ARG A 195 3.40 11.27 -10.39
CA ARG A 195 4.80 11.75 -10.50
C ARG A 195 5.52 11.68 -9.16
N SER A 196 6.85 11.54 -9.17
CA SER A 196 7.66 11.46 -7.94
C SER A 196 7.40 12.61 -6.94
N ALA A 197 7.34 13.86 -7.40
CA ALA A 197 7.02 15.01 -6.54
C ALA A 197 5.58 14.96 -5.99
N THR A 198 4.63 14.48 -6.79
CA THR A 198 3.24 14.26 -6.35
C THR A 198 3.16 13.11 -5.35
N ARG A 199 3.91 12.01 -5.54
CA ARG A 199 4.05 10.92 -4.55
C ARG A 199 4.54 11.47 -3.22
N LYS A 200 5.64 12.24 -3.22
CA LYS A 200 6.18 12.86 -2.01
C LYS A 200 5.16 13.78 -1.33
N THR A 201 4.38 14.52 -2.11
CA THR A 201 3.31 15.39 -1.59
C THR A 201 2.20 14.58 -0.93
N ILE A 202 1.69 13.54 -1.60
CA ILE A 202 0.61 12.68 -1.08
C ILE A 202 1.06 11.91 0.15
N VAL A 203 2.25 11.30 0.11
CA VAL A 203 2.82 10.56 1.23
C VAL A 203 3.08 11.50 2.42
N GLY A 204 3.62 12.70 2.18
CA GLY A 204 3.80 13.72 3.21
C GLY A 204 2.48 14.20 3.82
N PHE A 205 1.44 14.35 3.00
CA PHE A 205 0.10 14.69 3.46
C PHE A 205 -0.49 13.57 4.33
N ALA A 206 -0.40 12.32 3.88
CA ALA A 206 -0.84 11.16 4.66
C ALA A 206 -0.07 11.04 5.98
N ALA A 207 1.26 11.21 5.98
CA ALA A 207 2.11 11.19 7.18
C ALA A 207 1.67 12.27 8.18
N LYS A 208 1.49 13.49 7.71
CA LYS A 208 1.03 14.63 8.51
C LYS A 208 -0.33 14.37 9.15
N HIS A 209 -1.31 13.90 8.38
CA HIS A 209 -2.67 13.71 8.89
C HIS A 209 -2.81 12.46 9.75
N ALA A 210 -2.11 11.38 9.42
CA ALA A 210 -2.04 10.21 10.28
C ALA A 210 -1.44 10.61 11.64
N LEU A 211 -0.27 11.22 11.69
CA LEU A 211 0.40 11.46 12.98
C LEU A 211 -0.26 12.54 13.84
N LEU A 212 -0.75 13.61 13.21
CA LEU A 212 -1.15 14.82 13.92
C LEU A 212 -2.67 14.96 14.11
N GLU A 213 -3.47 14.00 13.63
CA GLU A 213 -4.95 14.01 13.72
C GLU A 213 -5.57 15.36 13.31
N LEU A 214 -5.18 15.87 12.16
CA LEU A 214 -5.67 17.16 11.68
C LEU A 214 -7.06 17.02 11.04
N ASP A 215 -7.93 17.96 11.37
CA ASP A 215 -9.27 18.08 10.78
C ASP A 215 -9.21 18.17 9.25
N PRO A 216 -9.90 17.30 8.50
CA PRO A 216 -9.99 17.35 7.05
C PRO A 216 -11.00 18.40 6.57
N GLY A 217 -11.13 19.53 7.27
CA GLY A 217 -12.08 20.60 6.95
C GLY A 217 -13.54 20.20 7.18
N GLY A 218 -13.82 19.43 8.23
CA GLY A 218 -15.17 18.99 8.59
C GLY A 218 -15.77 17.89 7.70
N LEU A 219 -14.98 17.28 6.80
CA LEU A 219 -15.45 16.20 5.94
C LEU A 219 -15.77 14.91 6.72
N MET A 220 -15.04 14.65 7.81
CA MET A 220 -15.21 13.48 8.68
C MET A 220 -14.47 13.70 10.02
N PRO A 221 -14.69 12.87 11.06
CA PRO A 221 -13.96 12.97 12.31
C PRO A 221 -12.43 12.85 12.12
N ALA A 222 -11.66 13.72 12.77
CA ALA A 222 -10.21 13.79 12.59
C ALA A 222 -9.46 12.50 12.98
N THR A 223 -9.95 11.78 13.99
CA THR A 223 -9.41 10.49 14.41
C THR A 223 -9.58 9.42 13.33
N GLU A 224 -10.79 9.32 12.77
CA GLU A 224 -11.10 8.37 11.71
C GLU A 224 -10.34 8.72 10.41
N HIS A 225 -10.20 10.01 10.10
CA HIS A 225 -9.36 10.47 9.01
C HIS A 225 -7.90 10.04 9.19
N ALA A 226 -7.36 10.13 10.42
CA ALA A 226 -6.02 9.69 10.74
C ALA A 226 -5.84 8.18 10.60
N ASP A 227 -6.84 7.37 10.97
CA ASP A 227 -6.84 5.91 10.78
C ASP A 227 -6.77 5.54 9.28
N ARG A 228 -7.58 6.22 8.45
CA ARG A 228 -7.58 5.99 6.99
C ARG A 228 -6.29 6.47 6.32
N MET A 229 -5.73 7.59 6.78
CA MET A 229 -4.42 8.07 6.32
C MET A 229 -3.27 7.13 6.71
N ALA A 230 -3.33 6.51 7.91
CA ALA A 230 -2.39 5.47 8.31
C ALA A 230 -2.47 4.24 7.39
N SER A 231 -3.69 3.82 7.01
CA SER A 231 -3.89 2.75 6.03
C SER A 231 -3.25 3.06 4.67
N ALA A 232 -3.34 4.31 4.20
CA ALA A 232 -2.67 4.75 2.98
C ALA A 232 -1.14 4.72 3.12
N LEU A 233 -0.58 5.17 4.25
CA LEU A 233 0.87 5.11 4.50
C LEU A 233 1.41 3.68 4.50
N ILE A 234 0.69 2.74 5.14
CA ILE A 234 1.07 1.33 5.15
C ILE A 234 1.06 0.78 3.71
N ALA A 235 0.05 1.12 2.91
CA ALA A 235 -0.01 0.74 1.50
C ALA A 235 1.16 1.33 0.69
N PHE A 236 1.52 2.60 0.91
CA PHE A 236 2.65 3.24 0.22
C PHE A 236 4.01 2.70 0.68
N ALA A 237 4.16 2.30 1.95
CA ALA A 237 5.39 1.74 2.49
C ALA A 237 5.74 0.36 1.89
N GLN A 238 4.76 -0.34 1.30
CA GLN A 238 4.99 -1.56 0.52
C GLN A 238 5.61 -1.27 -0.87
N ARG A 239 5.54 -0.02 -1.36
CA ARG A 239 6.10 0.41 -2.65
C ARG A 239 7.41 1.17 -2.50
N ASP A 240 7.47 2.10 -1.55
CA ASP A 240 8.67 2.89 -1.27
C ASP A 240 8.78 3.17 0.24
N ARG A 241 9.40 2.22 0.94
CA ARG A 241 9.53 2.27 2.39
C ARG A 241 10.41 3.44 2.85
N GLU A 242 11.43 3.79 2.09
CA GLU A 242 12.35 4.90 2.44
C GLU A 242 11.68 6.26 2.29
N LEU A 243 10.85 6.47 1.26
CA LEU A 243 10.06 7.69 1.13
C LEU A 243 9.08 7.88 2.30
N VAL A 244 8.35 6.81 2.68
CA VAL A 244 7.43 6.86 3.83
C VAL A 244 8.20 7.14 5.12
N ARG A 245 9.33 6.44 5.32
CA ARG A 245 10.21 6.64 6.48
C ARG A 245 10.70 8.09 6.60
N ALA A 246 11.20 8.68 5.51
CA ALA A 246 11.70 10.05 5.50
C ALA A 246 10.57 11.07 5.78
N THR A 247 9.38 10.86 5.20
CA THR A 247 8.24 11.78 5.38
C THR A 247 7.61 11.71 6.77
N VAL A 248 7.56 10.52 7.38
CA VAL A 248 7.15 10.30 8.78
C VAL A 248 8.17 10.94 9.73
N ALA A 249 9.47 10.70 9.52
CA ALA A 249 10.54 11.33 10.30
C ALA A 249 10.46 12.86 10.32
N ALA A 250 10.10 13.47 9.18
CA ALA A 250 9.94 14.93 9.06
C ALA A 250 8.80 15.51 9.92
N GLN A 251 7.91 14.68 10.49
CA GLN A 251 6.86 15.15 11.40
C GLN A 251 7.24 15.10 12.89
N SER A 252 8.46 14.64 13.23
CA SER A 252 8.90 14.40 14.62
C SER A 252 8.66 15.60 15.54
N GLU A 253 9.17 16.80 15.20
CA GLU A 253 9.03 17.99 16.04
C GLU A 253 7.56 18.35 16.32
N ARG A 254 6.72 18.24 15.30
CA ARG A 254 5.28 18.54 15.39
C ARG A 254 4.53 17.48 16.20
N PHE A 255 4.99 16.23 16.14
CA PHE A 255 4.42 15.12 16.90
C PHE A 255 4.77 15.21 18.39
N GLN A 256 6.00 15.64 18.73
CA GLN A 256 6.48 15.73 20.11
C GLN A 256 5.66 16.71 20.99
N VAL A 257 5.17 17.80 20.39
CA VAL A 257 4.40 18.84 21.10
C VAL A 257 2.91 18.51 21.26
N LEU A 258 2.43 17.40 20.68
CA LEU A 258 1.04 16.99 20.82
C LEU A 258 0.71 16.57 22.27
N GLU A 259 -0.59 16.59 22.57
CA GLU A 259 -1.12 16.01 23.80
C GLU A 259 -0.87 14.50 23.86
N GLY A 260 -0.72 13.96 25.07
CA GLY A 260 -0.43 12.54 25.28
C GLY A 260 -1.50 11.61 24.68
N ALA A 261 -2.77 11.99 24.73
CA ALA A 261 -3.85 11.17 24.18
C ALA A 261 -3.70 10.98 22.66
N THR A 262 -3.40 12.04 21.91
CA THR A 262 -3.12 11.97 20.46
C THR A 262 -1.87 11.16 20.16
N GLN A 263 -0.83 11.29 20.99
CA GLN A 263 0.40 10.49 20.84
C GLN A 263 0.12 8.99 21.03
N LEU A 264 -0.72 8.60 22.00
CA LEU A 264 -1.12 7.19 22.19
C LEU A 264 -1.94 6.68 21.02
N ARG A 265 -2.89 7.45 20.50
CA ARG A 265 -3.65 7.05 19.32
C ARG A 265 -2.74 6.86 18.10
N ALA A 266 -1.73 7.71 17.94
CA ALA A 266 -0.74 7.54 16.87
C ALA A 266 0.15 6.32 17.07
N LEU A 267 0.55 6.04 18.31
CA LEU A 267 1.25 4.80 18.67
C LEU A 267 0.40 3.57 18.33
N VAL A 268 -0.90 3.58 18.62
CA VAL A 268 -1.81 2.47 18.27
C VAL A 268 -1.91 2.30 16.75
N ARG A 269 -2.03 3.41 16.01
CA ARG A 269 -2.18 3.39 14.54
C ARG A 269 -0.95 2.93 13.77
N LEU A 270 0.25 3.28 14.25
CA LEU A 270 1.49 3.13 13.47
C LEU A 270 2.65 2.47 14.24
N GLY A 271 2.48 2.14 15.53
CA GLY A 271 3.54 1.56 16.36
C GLY A 271 3.95 0.14 15.97
N ASP A 272 3.17 -0.53 15.11
CA ASP A 272 3.55 -1.79 14.47
C ASP A 272 4.42 -1.62 13.22
N GLN A 273 4.67 -0.38 12.80
CA GLN A 273 5.51 -0.05 11.65
C GLN A 273 6.91 0.43 12.09
N ASP A 274 7.97 -0.16 11.55
CA ASP A 274 9.36 0.28 11.79
C ASP A 274 9.56 1.78 11.51
N PHE A 275 8.95 2.30 10.44
CA PHE A 275 9.13 3.68 10.01
C PHE A 275 8.56 4.70 10.99
N PHE A 276 7.63 4.31 11.86
CA PHE A 276 7.14 5.15 12.97
C PHE A 276 8.26 5.38 14.00
N TRP A 277 9.02 4.34 14.34
CA TRP A 277 10.02 4.42 15.40
C TRP A 277 11.23 5.28 15.02
N ASN A 278 11.46 5.53 13.73
CA ASN A 278 12.53 6.43 13.28
C ASN A 278 12.29 7.91 13.63
N MET A 279 11.04 8.32 13.84
CA MET A 279 10.76 9.68 14.32
C MET A 279 10.81 9.80 15.85
N VAL A 280 10.81 8.67 16.56
CA VAL A 280 10.74 8.61 18.03
C VAL A 280 12.14 8.65 18.62
N ASP A 281 12.52 9.82 19.13
CA ASP A 281 13.79 9.98 19.82
C ASP A 281 13.75 9.41 21.25
N ARG A 282 14.88 9.52 21.98
CA ARG A 282 14.99 9.05 23.35
C ARG A 282 14.03 9.74 24.32
N ALA A 283 13.80 11.05 24.16
CA ALA A 283 12.94 11.81 25.05
C ALA A 283 11.46 11.39 24.87
N LEU A 284 11.02 11.27 23.62
CA LEU A 284 9.69 10.79 23.29
C LEU A 284 9.50 9.33 23.68
N THR A 285 10.52 8.48 23.51
CA THR A 285 10.49 7.09 24.02
C THR A 285 10.22 7.07 25.53
N THR A 286 10.97 7.84 26.33
CA THR A 286 10.75 7.93 27.78
C THR A 286 9.34 8.38 28.12
N ARG A 287 8.83 9.41 27.44
CA ARG A 287 7.46 9.90 27.63
C ARG A 287 6.40 8.84 27.29
N LEU A 288 6.55 8.13 26.18
CA LEU A 288 5.65 7.04 25.81
C LEU A 288 5.67 5.91 26.84
N ARG A 289 6.85 5.53 27.35
CA ARG A 289 6.99 4.54 28.44
C ARG A 289 6.26 4.98 29.70
N GLU A 290 6.43 6.23 30.12
CA GLU A 290 5.69 6.77 31.26
C GLU A 290 4.17 6.73 31.05
N MET A 291 3.70 7.00 29.84
CA MET A 291 2.28 6.96 29.50
C MET A 291 1.74 5.53 29.52
N VAL A 292 2.49 4.55 29.01
CA VAL A 292 2.18 3.11 29.09
C VAL A 292 2.13 2.64 30.55
N ASN A 293 3.07 3.07 31.39
CA ASN A 293 3.13 2.70 32.81
C ASN A 293 2.02 3.32 33.67
N LYS A 294 1.42 4.43 33.22
CA LYS A 294 0.33 5.11 33.92
C LYS A 294 -1.06 4.72 33.40
N MET A 295 -1.15 3.76 32.47
CA MET A 295 -2.45 3.39 31.92
C MET A 295 -3.36 2.79 33.00
N PRO A 296 -4.64 3.15 33.01
CA PRO A 296 -5.57 2.67 34.02
C PRO A 296 -5.80 1.17 33.84
N ILE A 297 -5.49 0.41 34.90
CA ILE A 297 -5.97 -0.96 35.08
C ILE A 297 -7.22 -0.85 35.95
N VAL A 298 -8.33 -1.38 35.44
CA VAL A 298 -9.61 -1.43 36.15
C VAL A 298 -9.74 -2.76 36.90
N ALA A 299 -10.79 -2.92 37.70
CA ALA A 299 -11.03 -4.21 38.36
C ALA A 299 -11.21 -5.34 37.33
N ASP A 300 -10.93 -6.58 37.74
CA ASP A 300 -10.85 -7.76 36.84
C ASP A 300 -12.11 -8.00 35.99
N TRP A 301 -13.27 -7.61 36.50
CA TRP A 301 -14.58 -7.77 35.84
C TRP A 301 -15.00 -6.57 34.99
N ASP A 302 -14.33 -5.43 35.13
CA ASP A 302 -14.59 -4.26 34.30
C ASP A 302 -13.78 -4.34 33.00
N PRO A 303 -14.36 -4.02 31.83
CA PRO A 303 -13.62 -4.00 30.58
C PRO A 303 -12.55 -2.90 30.60
N LEU A 304 -11.33 -3.22 30.14
CA LEU A 304 -10.30 -2.22 29.92
C LEU A 304 -10.81 -1.13 28.96
N PRO A 305 -10.46 0.15 29.20
CA PRO A 305 -10.74 1.21 28.24
C PRO A 305 -10.17 0.87 26.86
N ALA A 306 -10.92 1.14 25.79
CA ALA A 306 -10.55 0.76 24.43
C ALA A 306 -9.13 1.21 24.03
N THR A 307 -8.72 2.42 24.41
CA THR A 307 -7.36 2.93 24.18
C THR A 307 -6.31 2.13 24.94
N THR A 308 -6.56 1.75 26.19
CA THR A 308 -5.65 0.90 26.98
C THR A 308 -5.49 -0.47 26.33
N THR A 309 -6.60 -1.11 25.95
CA THR A 309 -6.59 -2.39 25.26
C THR A 309 -5.78 -2.32 23.96
N ALA A 310 -5.99 -1.28 23.15
CA ALA A 310 -5.30 -1.11 21.88
C ALA A 310 -3.80 -0.83 22.04
N VAL A 311 -3.40 -0.04 23.05
CA VAL A 311 -1.98 0.20 23.36
C VAL A 311 -1.31 -1.09 23.84
N LEU A 312 -1.94 -1.84 24.76
CA LEU A 312 -1.40 -3.11 25.25
C LEU A 312 -1.30 -4.16 24.13
N ALA A 313 -2.25 -4.16 23.18
CA ALA A 313 -2.19 -5.03 22.00
C ALA A 313 -0.96 -4.76 21.10
N MET A 314 -0.27 -3.61 21.25
CA MET A 314 0.99 -3.35 20.55
C MET A 314 2.12 -4.28 20.97
N VAL A 315 1.99 -5.02 22.06
CA VAL A 315 2.95 -6.05 22.48
C VAL A 315 3.24 -7.08 21.37
N ARG A 316 2.30 -7.31 20.44
CA ARG A 316 2.53 -8.19 19.27
C ARG A 316 3.67 -7.71 18.36
N SER A 317 3.87 -6.38 18.27
CA SER A 317 4.87 -5.78 17.39
C SER A 317 6.28 -5.92 17.98
N PRO A 318 7.23 -6.53 17.25
CA PRO A 318 8.62 -6.60 17.71
C PRO A 318 9.24 -5.20 17.82
N TYR A 319 8.88 -4.26 16.93
CA TYR A 319 9.37 -2.88 16.99
C TYR A 319 8.88 -2.15 18.25
N ALA A 320 7.62 -2.37 18.63
CA ALA A 320 7.06 -1.79 19.84
C ALA A 320 7.72 -2.37 21.08
N ARG A 321 7.91 -3.70 21.16
CA ARG A 321 8.57 -4.36 22.30
C ARG A 321 10.02 -3.92 22.48
N GLU A 322 10.76 -3.71 21.39
CA GLU A 322 12.13 -3.20 21.47
C GLU A 322 12.21 -1.85 22.19
N ARG A 323 11.21 -0.97 22.00
CA ARG A 323 11.22 0.41 22.51
C ARG A 323 10.36 0.63 23.75
N LEU A 324 9.36 -0.21 23.95
CA LEU A 324 8.43 -0.24 25.07
C LEU A 324 8.39 -1.66 25.66
N PRO A 325 9.50 -2.17 26.24
CA PRO A 325 9.57 -3.53 26.78
C PRO A 325 8.57 -3.79 27.90
N GLU A 326 8.07 -2.74 28.57
CA GLU A 326 7.04 -2.86 29.62
C GLU A 326 5.72 -3.46 29.12
N LEU A 327 5.46 -3.39 27.81
CA LEU A 327 4.27 -4.01 27.21
C LEU A 327 4.20 -5.51 27.47
N GLU A 328 5.33 -6.22 27.47
CA GLU A 328 5.36 -7.66 27.74
C GLU A 328 4.99 -7.96 29.19
N THR A 329 5.60 -7.25 30.14
CA THR A 329 5.32 -7.40 31.57
C THR A 329 3.87 -7.06 31.87
N HIS A 330 3.36 -5.93 31.37
CA HIS A 330 1.97 -5.53 31.61
C HIS A 330 1.02 -6.60 31.08
N PHE A 331 1.17 -7.04 29.83
CA PHE A 331 0.31 -8.07 29.25
C PHE A 331 0.36 -9.39 30.04
N ALA A 332 1.54 -9.85 30.43
CA ALA A 332 1.70 -11.10 31.18
C ALA A 332 1.03 -11.07 32.57
N THR A 333 0.97 -9.89 33.20
CA THR A 333 0.36 -9.70 34.53
C THR A 333 -1.14 -9.39 34.49
N LEU A 334 -1.74 -9.23 33.29
CA LEU A 334 -3.16 -8.92 33.17
C LEU A 334 -4.03 -10.09 33.68
N PRO A 335 -5.17 -9.77 34.34
CA PRO A 335 -6.20 -10.75 34.63
C PRO A 335 -6.70 -11.45 33.37
N TRP A 336 -7.29 -12.64 33.54
CA TRP A 336 -7.79 -13.49 32.46
C TRP A 336 -8.67 -12.72 31.44
N ALA A 337 -9.65 -11.95 31.93
CA ALA A 337 -10.59 -11.20 31.08
C ALA A 337 -9.89 -10.10 30.27
N HIS A 338 -8.87 -9.46 30.83
CA HIS A 338 -8.12 -8.40 30.18
C HIS A 338 -7.15 -8.95 29.13
N ARG A 339 -6.47 -10.07 29.42
CA ARG A 339 -5.66 -10.79 28.41
C ARG A 339 -6.50 -11.19 27.21
N LEU A 340 -7.70 -11.73 27.46
CA LEU A 340 -8.66 -12.07 26.42
C LEU A 340 -9.05 -10.84 25.58
N GLY A 341 -9.39 -9.73 26.24
CA GLY A 341 -9.73 -8.48 25.55
C GLY A 341 -8.60 -7.94 24.67
N VAL A 342 -7.36 -7.97 25.16
CA VAL A 342 -6.18 -7.51 24.40
C VAL A 342 -5.91 -8.40 23.18
N ALA A 343 -5.94 -9.72 23.35
CA ALA A 343 -5.72 -10.66 22.25
C ALA A 343 -6.85 -10.62 21.19
N THR A 344 -8.05 -10.18 21.55
CA THR A 344 -9.19 -10.07 20.61
C THR A 344 -8.99 -8.95 19.58
N VAL A 345 -8.23 -7.90 19.91
CA VAL A 345 -8.10 -6.68 19.08
C VAL A 345 -7.56 -6.98 17.68
N CYS A 346 -6.49 -7.77 17.60
CA CYS A 346 -5.82 -8.10 16.36
C CYS A 346 -5.18 -9.49 16.48
N PRO A 347 -5.71 -10.49 15.75
CA PRO A 347 -5.14 -11.84 15.76
C PRO A 347 -3.68 -11.82 15.30
N ASP A 348 -2.80 -12.40 16.11
CA ASP A 348 -1.37 -12.41 15.83
C ASP A 348 -0.71 -13.66 16.45
N PRO A 349 0.32 -14.25 15.80
CA PRO A 349 1.08 -15.37 16.37
C PRO A 349 1.60 -15.13 17.79
N TYR A 350 1.91 -13.88 18.14
CA TYR A 350 2.38 -13.50 19.48
C TYR A 350 1.41 -13.94 20.59
N PHE A 351 0.10 -13.90 20.33
CA PHE A 351 -0.91 -14.20 21.35
C PHE A 351 -1.20 -15.69 21.50
N VAL A 352 -0.77 -16.55 20.57
CA VAL A 352 -1.09 -18.00 20.56
C VAL A 352 -0.77 -18.71 21.90
N PRO A 353 0.39 -18.48 22.54
CA PRO A 353 0.66 -19.09 23.86
C PRO A 353 -0.33 -18.63 24.93
N ALA A 354 -0.67 -17.33 24.96
CA ALA A 354 -1.62 -16.79 25.92
C ALA A 354 -3.04 -17.30 25.66
N VAL A 355 -3.45 -17.44 24.40
CA VAL A 355 -4.76 -18.03 24.03
C VAL A 355 -4.87 -19.47 24.54
N SER A 356 -3.79 -20.25 24.43
CA SER A 356 -3.75 -21.64 24.95
C SER A 356 -3.89 -21.68 26.47
N GLN A 357 -3.22 -20.77 27.19
CA GLN A 357 -3.39 -20.63 28.64
C GLN A 357 -4.82 -20.20 29.02
N LEU A 358 -5.44 -19.29 28.26
CA LEU A 358 -6.82 -18.85 28.54
C LEU A 358 -7.84 -19.99 28.45
N ILE A 359 -7.63 -20.97 27.56
CA ILE A 359 -8.44 -22.21 27.48
C ILE A 359 -8.26 -23.06 28.74
N GLN A 360 -7.02 -23.23 29.22
CA GLN A 360 -6.70 -24.00 30.42
C GLN A 360 -7.29 -23.36 31.69
N GLU A 361 -7.23 -22.02 31.77
CA GLU A 361 -7.64 -21.24 32.94
C GLU A 361 -9.14 -20.91 32.97
N ALA A 362 -9.92 -21.35 31.97
CA ALA A 362 -11.35 -21.04 31.88
C ALA A 362 -12.14 -21.61 33.07
N GLY A 363 -12.56 -20.74 33.99
CA GLY A 363 -13.21 -21.12 35.25
C GLY A 363 -14.74 -21.30 35.19
N SER A 364 -15.36 -21.06 34.04
CA SER A 364 -16.81 -21.17 33.81
C SER A 364 -17.13 -21.51 32.36
N TRP A 365 -18.31 -22.05 32.08
CA TRP A 365 -18.78 -22.31 30.71
C TRP A 365 -18.68 -21.06 29.83
N ARG A 366 -19.11 -19.90 30.35
CA ARG A 366 -19.04 -18.63 29.61
C ARG A 366 -17.61 -18.23 29.26
N SER A 367 -16.67 -18.37 30.20
CA SER A 367 -15.25 -18.13 29.91
C SER A 367 -14.68 -19.15 28.92
N GLY A 368 -15.14 -20.40 28.96
CA GLY A 368 -14.78 -21.43 27.99
C GLY A 368 -15.21 -21.04 26.57
N GLU A 369 -16.45 -20.57 26.39
CA GLU A 369 -16.94 -20.08 25.09
C GLU A 369 -16.15 -18.86 24.59
N GLN A 370 -15.82 -17.92 25.48
CA GLN A 370 -15.03 -16.75 25.13
C GLN A 370 -13.61 -17.13 24.70
N ALA A 371 -12.93 -18.02 25.43
CA ALA A 371 -11.61 -18.52 25.05
C ALA A 371 -11.66 -19.36 23.77
N GLY A 372 -12.70 -20.19 23.57
CA GLY A 372 -12.90 -20.96 22.35
C GLY A 372 -13.09 -20.07 21.12
N ARG A 373 -13.89 -18.99 21.23
CA ARG A 373 -14.02 -17.97 20.16
C ARG A 373 -12.69 -17.30 19.84
N LEU A 374 -11.93 -16.94 20.87
CA LEU A 374 -10.60 -16.35 20.70
C LEU A 374 -9.62 -17.33 20.02
N LEU A 375 -9.67 -18.61 20.38
CA LEU A 375 -8.88 -19.67 19.74
C LEU A 375 -9.22 -19.82 18.26
N VAL A 376 -10.50 -19.83 17.90
CA VAL A 376 -10.95 -19.84 16.50
C VAL A 376 -10.42 -18.61 15.75
N GLN A 377 -10.44 -17.43 16.38
CA GLN A 377 -9.90 -16.20 15.79
C GLN A 377 -8.39 -16.29 15.49
N HIS A 378 -7.64 -17.08 16.26
CA HIS A 378 -6.20 -17.31 16.10
C HIS A 378 -5.85 -18.60 15.34
N ALA A 379 -6.86 -19.34 14.84
CA ALA A 379 -6.68 -20.60 14.13
C ALA A 379 -5.63 -20.54 13.00
N PRO A 380 -5.55 -19.47 12.17
CA PRO A 380 -4.56 -19.37 11.09
C PRO A 380 -3.09 -19.40 11.54
N PHE A 381 -2.81 -19.19 12.83
CA PHE A 381 -1.45 -19.13 13.39
C PHE A 381 -1.06 -20.39 14.18
N LEU A 382 -1.99 -21.32 14.38
CA LEU A 382 -1.70 -22.55 15.13
C LEU A 382 -0.77 -23.46 14.33
N THR A 383 0.14 -24.14 15.04
CA THR A 383 0.87 -25.30 14.53
C THR A 383 0.16 -26.59 14.94
N THR A 384 0.52 -27.72 14.34
CA THR A 384 -0.05 -29.03 14.70
C THR A 384 0.21 -29.38 16.16
N GLU A 385 1.38 -29.03 16.69
CA GLU A 385 1.78 -29.27 18.08
C GLU A 385 0.93 -28.43 19.04
N VAL A 386 0.80 -27.13 18.78
CA VAL A 386 -0.02 -26.23 19.60
C VAL A 386 -1.50 -26.61 19.53
N LEU A 387 -1.99 -26.98 18.35
CA LEU A 387 -3.37 -27.46 18.18
C LEU A 387 -3.64 -28.70 19.04
N ARG A 388 -2.70 -29.64 19.12
CA ARG A 388 -2.82 -30.82 19.98
C ARG A 388 -2.86 -30.44 21.45
N GLU A 389 -1.96 -29.56 21.89
CA GLU A 389 -1.91 -29.09 23.27
C GLU A 389 -3.22 -28.40 23.68
N VAL A 390 -3.71 -27.46 22.86
CA VAL A 390 -4.90 -26.70 23.19
C VAL A 390 -6.18 -27.53 23.13
N LEU A 391 -6.28 -28.51 22.21
CA LEU A 391 -7.39 -29.46 22.19
C LEU A 391 -7.33 -30.42 23.38
N GLY A 392 -6.14 -30.80 23.83
CA GLY A 392 -5.96 -31.52 25.10
C GLY A 392 -6.51 -30.72 26.29
N ALA A 393 -6.07 -29.46 26.42
CA ALA A 393 -6.58 -28.55 27.46
C ALA A 393 -8.09 -28.31 27.39
N TRP A 394 -8.62 -28.14 26.18
CA TRP A 394 -10.06 -28.02 25.93
C TRP A 394 -10.77 -29.28 26.40
N CYS A 395 -10.27 -30.46 26.02
CA CYS A 395 -10.81 -31.73 26.43
C CYS A 395 -10.81 -31.81 27.95
N ASP A 396 -9.70 -31.61 28.64
CA ASP A 396 -9.58 -31.81 30.09
C ASP A 396 -10.48 -30.87 30.92
N SER A 397 -10.73 -29.66 30.44
CA SER A 397 -11.60 -28.68 31.12
C SER A 397 -13.08 -28.97 30.87
N SER A 398 -13.83 -29.39 31.90
CA SER A 398 -15.28 -29.56 31.78
C SER A 398 -16.00 -28.28 31.38
N GLN A 399 -15.48 -27.11 31.80
CA GLN A 399 -16.02 -25.80 31.46
C GLN A 399 -15.90 -25.50 29.96
N CYS A 400 -14.83 -25.96 29.32
CA CYS A 400 -14.63 -25.85 27.87
C CYS A 400 -15.37 -26.97 27.13
N ARG A 401 -15.20 -28.23 27.54
CA ARG A 401 -15.78 -29.39 26.85
C ARG A 401 -17.31 -29.38 26.82
N THR A 402 -17.97 -28.89 27.88
CA THR A 402 -19.43 -28.92 28.03
C THR A 402 -20.11 -27.55 27.89
N ALA A 403 -19.40 -26.53 27.39
CA ALA A 403 -20.00 -25.24 27.08
C ALA A 403 -20.85 -25.31 25.79
N ALA A 404 -21.92 -24.52 25.72
CA ALA A 404 -22.96 -24.69 24.70
C ALA A 404 -22.45 -24.41 23.28
N ASP A 405 -21.62 -23.38 23.12
CA ASP A 405 -21.07 -23.00 21.80
C ASP A 405 -19.88 -23.86 21.35
N MET A 406 -19.26 -24.59 22.28
CA MET A 406 -17.97 -25.24 22.07
C MET A 406 -18.01 -26.32 20.97
N PRO A 407 -19.05 -27.17 20.86
CA PRO A 407 -19.19 -28.08 19.72
C PRO A 407 -19.17 -27.39 18.35
N GLY A 408 -19.83 -26.23 18.21
CA GLY A 408 -19.81 -25.43 16.98
C GLY A 408 -18.44 -24.78 16.73
N LEU A 409 -17.81 -24.27 17.78
CA LEU A 409 -16.47 -23.67 17.69
C LEU A 409 -15.40 -24.69 17.29
N ALA A 410 -15.53 -25.97 17.66
CA ALA A 410 -14.61 -27.00 17.23
C ALA A 410 -14.65 -27.24 15.71
N VAL A 411 -15.83 -27.15 15.08
CA VAL A 411 -15.97 -27.20 13.61
C VAL A 411 -15.30 -25.98 12.97
N LEU A 412 -15.52 -24.78 13.52
CA LEU A 412 -14.88 -23.56 13.02
C LEU A 412 -13.36 -23.61 13.20
N LEU A 413 -12.86 -24.20 14.28
CA LEU A 413 -11.44 -24.39 14.51
C LEU A 413 -10.83 -25.36 13.49
N PHE A 414 -11.52 -26.45 13.16
CA PHE A 414 -11.10 -27.38 12.11
C PHE A 414 -11.01 -26.68 10.74
N GLN A 415 -11.98 -25.84 10.40
CA GLN A 415 -11.95 -25.04 9.17
C GLN A 415 -10.84 -23.97 9.19
N GLY A 416 -10.71 -23.26 10.30
CA GLY A 416 -9.73 -22.19 10.50
C GLY A 416 -8.29 -22.68 10.53
N THR A 417 -8.06 -23.97 10.78
CA THR A 417 -6.74 -24.63 10.72
C THR A 417 -6.45 -25.33 9.40
N SER A 418 -7.18 -24.96 8.33
CA SER A 418 -7.05 -25.60 7.01
C SER A 418 -5.62 -25.57 6.42
N HIS A 419 -4.83 -24.56 6.77
CA HIS A 419 -3.43 -24.38 6.38
C HIS A 419 -2.50 -25.50 6.88
N LEU A 420 -2.88 -26.23 7.94
CA LEU A 420 -2.12 -27.37 8.47
C LEU A 420 -2.24 -28.63 7.61
N GLY A 421 -3.12 -28.62 6.60
CA GLY A 421 -3.31 -29.77 5.70
C GLY A 421 -3.75 -31.03 6.46
N PRO A 422 -3.42 -32.24 5.94
CA PRO A 422 -3.85 -33.51 6.52
C PRO A 422 -3.34 -33.81 7.93
N ALA A 423 -2.26 -33.15 8.38
CA ALA A 423 -1.64 -33.39 9.67
C ALA A 423 -2.56 -33.04 10.87
N ARG A 424 -3.57 -32.19 10.67
CA ARG A 424 -4.54 -31.82 11.72
C ARG A 424 -5.55 -32.93 12.02
N ALA A 425 -5.86 -33.79 11.05
CA ALA A 425 -6.95 -34.75 11.19
C ALA A 425 -6.71 -35.78 12.32
N PRO A 426 -5.52 -36.38 12.48
CA PRO A 426 -5.23 -37.24 13.64
C PRO A 426 -5.40 -36.52 14.98
N VAL A 427 -5.09 -35.22 15.04
CA VAL A 427 -5.20 -34.41 16.26
C VAL A 427 -6.66 -34.22 16.67
N PHE A 428 -7.53 -33.88 15.71
CA PHE A 428 -8.97 -33.77 15.97
C PHE A 428 -9.63 -35.13 16.23
N GLY A 429 -9.14 -36.21 15.59
CA GLY A 429 -9.59 -37.58 15.87
C GLY A 429 -9.27 -38.01 17.30
N GLU A 430 -8.06 -37.73 17.78
CA GLU A 430 -7.66 -37.96 19.18
C GLU A 430 -8.52 -37.15 20.16
N PHE A 431 -8.77 -35.87 19.85
CA PHE A 431 -9.68 -35.04 20.64
C PHE A 431 -11.08 -35.65 20.72
N LEU A 432 -11.67 -36.07 19.61
CA LEU A 432 -13.00 -36.71 19.59
C LEU A 432 -13.04 -38.00 20.41
N ALA A 433 -12.03 -38.87 20.27
CA ALA A 433 -11.93 -40.10 21.02
C ALA A 433 -11.88 -39.83 22.53
N ASN A 434 -11.07 -38.86 22.96
CA ASN A 434 -10.92 -38.49 24.36
C ASN A 434 -12.20 -37.88 24.93
N VAL A 435 -12.87 -37.00 24.19
CA VAL A 435 -14.13 -36.40 24.64
C VAL A 435 -15.24 -37.46 24.78
N ARG A 436 -15.35 -38.39 23.83
CA ARG A 436 -16.34 -39.49 23.87
C ARG A 436 -16.10 -40.44 25.03
N ALA A 437 -14.83 -40.70 25.37
CA ALA A 437 -14.49 -41.51 26.53
C ALA A 437 -14.99 -40.89 27.84
N ILE A 438 -15.20 -39.57 27.89
CA ILE A 438 -15.63 -38.85 29.09
C ILE A 438 -17.14 -38.57 29.09
N GLU A 439 -17.69 -38.04 28.00
CA GLU A 439 -19.09 -37.59 27.91
C GLU A 439 -20.04 -38.67 27.35
N GLY A 440 -19.52 -39.78 26.83
CA GLY A 440 -20.31 -40.81 26.14
C GLY A 440 -20.54 -40.51 24.66
N GLU A 441 -20.90 -41.54 23.89
CA GLU A 441 -21.15 -41.42 22.44
C GLU A 441 -22.59 -41.00 22.14
N GLY A 442 -22.76 -40.14 21.13
CA GLY A 442 -24.08 -39.75 20.60
C GLY A 442 -24.75 -38.60 21.35
N GLU A 443 -24.09 -38.03 22.37
CA GLU A 443 -24.56 -36.84 23.08
C GLU A 443 -24.11 -35.54 22.40
N TYR A 444 -24.77 -34.43 22.72
CA TYR A 444 -24.42 -33.11 22.17
C TYR A 444 -22.94 -32.75 22.43
N TYR A 445 -22.43 -33.08 23.62
CA TYR A 445 -21.05 -32.84 24.03
C TYR A 445 -20.07 -33.94 23.59
N SER A 446 -20.50 -34.89 22.75
CA SER A 446 -19.62 -35.85 22.05
C SER A 446 -19.15 -35.32 20.68
N TYR A 447 -19.45 -34.05 20.37
CA TYR A 447 -19.02 -33.31 19.18
C TYR A 447 -19.37 -33.97 17.83
N PRO A 448 -20.62 -34.44 17.61
CA PRO A 448 -20.99 -35.16 16.39
C PRO A 448 -20.80 -34.32 15.11
N ALA A 449 -21.05 -33.01 15.17
CA ALA A 449 -20.85 -32.11 14.01
C ALA A 449 -19.39 -31.99 13.57
N LEU A 450 -18.43 -32.13 14.49
CA LEU A 450 -17.00 -32.16 14.15
C LEU A 450 -16.63 -33.47 13.45
N GLU A 451 -17.18 -34.59 13.88
CA GLU A 451 -17.00 -35.88 13.19
C GLU A 451 -17.55 -35.83 11.76
N GLU A 452 -18.75 -35.27 11.56
CA GLU A 452 -19.30 -35.07 10.23
C GLU A 452 -18.39 -34.20 9.35
N ALA A 453 -17.79 -33.16 9.92
CA ALA A 453 -16.85 -32.29 9.20
C ALA A 453 -15.55 -33.03 8.82
N LEU A 454 -14.99 -33.84 9.72
CA LEU A 454 -13.82 -34.68 9.43
C LEU A 454 -14.11 -35.71 8.33
N ASN A 455 -15.24 -36.40 8.43
CA ASN A 455 -15.67 -37.38 7.44
C ASN A 455 -15.86 -36.76 6.06
N ARG A 456 -16.43 -35.55 5.99
CA ARG A 456 -16.61 -34.80 4.73
C ARG A 456 -15.28 -34.46 4.06
N ASP A 457 -14.25 -34.18 4.86
CA ASP A 457 -12.89 -33.90 4.38
C ASP A 457 -12.07 -35.18 4.12
N GLY A 458 -12.69 -36.37 4.19
CA GLY A 458 -12.08 -37.65 3.87
C GLY A 458 -11.32 -38.30 5.04
N TYR A 459 -11.52 -37.82 6.27
CA TYR A 459 -10.91 -38.38 7.47
C TYR A 459 -11.96 -39.12 8.29
N SER A 460 -11.92 -40.45 8.26
CA SER A 460 -12.75 -41.28 9.14
C SER A 460 -12.00 -41.51 10.46
N PRO A 461 -12.53 -41.06 11.62
CA PRO A 461 -11.96 -41.37 12.93
C PRO A 461 -12.03 -42.87 13.30
N SER A 462 -12.64 -43.70 12.45
CA SER A 462 -12.82 -45.13 12.60
C SER A 462 -11.81 -45.93 11.78
N ALA A 463 -10.66 -46.18 12.40
CA ALA A 463 -9.92 -47.44 12.30
C ALA A 463 -9.36 -47.81 13.68
#